data_AF-A0A9E0BWM9-F1
#
_entry.id   AF-A0A9E0BWM9-F1
#
_cell.length_a   1.000
_cell.length_b   1.000
_cell.length_c   1.000
_cell.angle_alpha   90.00
_cell.angle_beta   90.00
_cell.angle_gamma   90.00
#
_symmetry.space_group_name_H-M   'P 1'
#
loop_
_entity.id
_entity.type
_entity.pdbx_description
1 polymer ?
#
loop_
_entity_poly.entity_id
_entity_poly.type
_entity_poly.pdbx_seq_one_letter_code
_entity_poly.pdbx_strand_id
1 'polypeptide(L)'
;MTKSVRKADNLLIKHYPGFLLQENHYYPFGLLNIALSSDEQKGFHQRYGFNGKEFENGLDWRVNDFGARMYDPVLGRWGSVDPKAHLAPSWSPYNAMWCNPILNIDPDGQYAVSVHYNITYNTLIKLGYSNTVADNIAHHASVYADHPELSVLNLDNVLHGTNNSYRPGIDYSKTQFSQEEWRSNWHSMMSDAEAASGMTHEEAMQRGLSFGWSNIFAQQDKEDINKLGQGLHALQDAYAHKDASTEEHLGTNSFGVYTSETWGMLYNDAYGNTDQAELITRSAWTMLQIFKGNTSSLQNGMNFDFTGISADQLKTTQGLFEKAGYNLNAEKGKGMYSIQKIER
;
A
#
# COMPACT_ATOMS: atom_id res chain seq x y z
N MET A 1 30.99 -20.10 20.49
CA MET A 1 31.79 -21.14 19.80
C MET A 1 31.40 -21.04 18.34
N THR A 2 32.23 -20.85 17.31
CA THR A 2 33.68 -20.93 17.08
C THR A 2 33.99 -19.92 15.96
N LYS A 3 35.03 -19.09 16.07
CA LYS A 3 35.41 -18.13 15.00
C LYS A 3 36.23 -18.85 13.94
N SER A 4 35.72 -18.92 12.72
CA SER A 4 36.51 -19.18 11.51
C SER A 4 36.81 -17.84 10.85
N VAL A 5 38.08 -17.49 10.70
CA VAL A 5 38.55 -16.31 9.97
C VAL A 5 39.21 -16.80 8.70
N ARG A 6 38.62 -16.50 7.54
CA ARG A 6 39.35 -16.52 6.26
C ARG A 6 39.60 -15.07 5.85
N LYS A 7 40.87 -14.75 5.61
CA LYS A 7 41.32 -13.46 5.07
C LYS A 7 41.13 -13.46 3.55
N ALA A 8 40.24 -12.62 3.07
CA ALA A 8 40.33 -11.98 1.76
C ALA A 8 39.98 -10.51 2.01
N ASP A 9 40.88 -9.61 1.59
CA ASP A 9 40.73 -8.16 1.38
C ASP A 9 39.99 -7.35 2.45
N ASN A 10 40.66 -6.36 3.05
CA ASN A 10 40.28 -5.39 4.11
C ASN A 10 38.80 -4.88 4.16
N LEU A 11 37.82 -5.77 4.18
CA LEU A 11 36.39 -5.54 4.34
C LEU A 11 36.01 -6.10 5.70
N LEU A 12 35.68 -5.20 6.62
CA LEU A 12 35.27 -5.57 7.97
C LEU A 12 33.76 -5.46 8.05
N ILE A 13 33.05 -6.51 7.63
CA ILE A 13 31.60 -6.62 7.86
C ILE A 13 31.38 -6.92 9.35
N LYS A 14 30.94 -5.92 10.11
CA LYS A 14 30.41 -6.13 11.47
C LYS A 14 28.91 -6.40 11.37
N HIS A 15 28.51 -7.64 11.56
CA HIS A 15 27.11 -7.97 11.83
C HIS A 15 26.82 -7.65 13.30
N TYR A 16 25.99 -6.66 13.56
CA TYR A 16 25.42 -6.40 14.87
C TYR A 16 24.05 -7.08 14.92
N PRO A 17 23.91 -8.28 15.50
CA PRO A 17 22.58 -8.84 15.71
C PRO A 17 21.81 -7.90 16.66
N GLY A 18 20.68 -7.37 16.20
CA GLY A 18 19.73 -6.69 17.07
C GLY A 18 19.09 -7.71 18.00
N PHE A 19 18.84 -7.31 19.25
CA PHE A 19 18.02 -8.13 20.16
C PHE A 19 16.56 -7.94 19.78
N LEU A 20 15.81 -9.04 19.61
CA LEU A 20 14.36 -8.97 19.52
C LEU A 20 13.82 -8.45 20.85
N LEU A 21 13.23 -7.26 20.83
CA LEU A 21 12.68 -6.62 22.04
C LEU A 21 11.25 -7.08 22.32
N GLN A 22 10.44 -7.20 21.27
CA GLN A 22 9.04 -7.65 21.36
C GLN A 22 8.56 -8.14 19.99
N GLU A 23 7.82 -9.23 20.00
CA GLU A 23 7.10 -9.79 18.86
C GLU A 23 5.66 -10.06 19.29
N ASN A 24 4.69 -9.42 18.64
CA ASN A 24 3.28 -9.57 18.96
C ASN A 24 2.54 -10.19 17.78
N HIS A 25 1.75 -11.21 18.07
CA HIS A 25 0.85 -11.85 17.12
C HIS A 25 -0.58 -11.54 17.51
N TYR A 26 -1.45 -11.29 16.52
CA TYR A 26 -2.84 -10.90 16.78
C TYR A 26 -3.82 -11.81 16.06
N TYR A 27 -4.97 -12.06 16.68
CA TYR A 27 -6.17 -12.54 15.97
C TYR A 27 -6.66 -11.44 15.01
N PRO A 28 -7.51 -11.75 14.01
CA PRO A 28 -7.90 -10.77 12.97
C PRO A 28 -8.44 -9.45 13.50
N PHE A 29 -9.21 -9.48 14.60
CA PHE A 29 -9.79 -8.29 15.24
C PHE A 29 -8.89 -7.64 16.28
N GLY A 30 -7.59 -7.97 16.31
CA GLY A 30 -6.60 -7.26 17.13
C GLY A 30 -6.44 -7.77 18.55
N LEU A 31 -7.06 -8.91 18.91
CA LEU A 31 -6.79 -9.56 20.19
C LEU A 31 -5.38 -10.17 20.17
N LEU A 32 -4.56 -9.86 21.17
CA LEU A 32 -3.20 -10.39 21.27
C LEU A 32 -3.24 -11.92 21.47
N ASN A 33 -2.56 -12.65 20.60
CA ASN A 33 -2.32 -14.08 20.73
C ASN A 33 -1.06 -14.30 21.59
N ILE A 34 -1.30 -14.42 22.90
CA ILE A 34 -0.24 -14.60 23.91
C ILE A 34 0.62 -15.84 23.63
N ALA A 35 0.05 -16.90 23.05
CA ALA A 35 0.79 -18.14 22.83
C ALA A 35 1.82 -18.06 21.70
N LEU A 36 1.62 -17.17 20.74
CA LEU A 36 2.54 -16.94 19.62
C LEU A 36 3.44 -15.72 19.83
N SER A 37 3.03 -14.80 20.71
CA SER A 37 3.79 -13.59 21.02
C SER A 37 5.01 -13.91 21.90
N SER A 38 6.08 -13.13 21.75
CA SER A 38 7.23 -13.23 22.65
C SER A 38 6.79 -12.89 24.08
N ASP A 39 7.26 -13.67 25.05
CA ASP A 39 7.20 -13.24 26.46
C ASP A 39 7.80 -11.85 26.58
N GLU A 40 7.08 -10.92 27.20
CA GLU A 40 7.56 -9.55 27.48
C GLU A 40 8.88 -9.64 28.26
N GLN A 41 10.01 -9.56 27.57
CA GLN A 41 11.30 -9.67 28.23
C GLN A 41 11.58 -8.39 29.00
N LYS A 42 11.58 -8.51 30.34
CA LYS A 42 12.28 -7.64 31.30
C LYS A 42 12.13 -6.13 31.04
N GLY A 43 10.93 -5.61 31.27
CA GLY A 43 10.71 -4.18 31.54
C GLY A 43 10.63 -3.27 30.32
N PHE A 44 10.60 -3.83 29.10
CA PHE A 44 10.23 -3.09 27.89
C PHE A 44 8.78 -3.42 27.51
N HIS A 45 7.88 -2.45 27.63
CA HIS A 45 6.48 -2.58 27.21
C HIS A 45 6.19 -1.54 26.13
N GLN A 46 6.05 -1.97 24.87
CA GLN A 46 5.55 -1.10 23.83
C GLN A 46 4.04 -0.94 24.00
N ARG A 47 3.58 0.29 24.23
CA ARG A 47 2.15 0.59 24.37
C ARG A 47 1.44 0.62 23.02
N TYR A 48 2.16 0.81 21.92
CA TYR A 48 1.58 0.79 20.58
C TYR A 48 1.54 -0.63 20.00
N GLY A 49 0.33 -1.15 19.81
CA GLY A 49 0.09 -2.53 19.36
C GLY A 49 -0.69 -2.59 18.06
N PHE A 50 -1.90 -3.16 18.12
CA PHE A 50 -2.78 -3.37 16.98
C PHE A 50 -3.02 -2.06 16.21
N ASN A 51 -2.81 -2.08 14.88
CA ASN A 51 -2.91 -0.91 13.99
C ASN A 51 -2.08 0.31 14.43
N GLY A 52 -0.99 0.08 15.18
CA GLY A 52 -0.14 1.15 15.71
C GLY A 52 -0.86 2.03 16.72
N LYS A 53 -1.96 1.55 17.33
CA LYS A 53 -2.75 2.27 18.32
C LYS A 53 -2.26 1.97 19.72
N GLU A 54 -2.41 2.97 20.59
CA GLU A 54 -2.04 2.83 21.98
C GLU A 54 -3.01 1.87 22.65
N PHE A 55 -2.48 0.79 23.22
CA PHE A 55 -3.22 -0.17 24.02
C PHE A 55 -3.27 0.33 25.46
N GLU A 56 -4.47 0.65 25.90
CA GLU A 56 -4.77 0.99 27.29
C GLU A 56 -5.16 -0.30 28.02
N ASN A 57 -4.58 -0.50 29.20
CA ASN A 57 -4.83 -1.66 30.06
C ASN A 57 -5.07 -1.30 31.53
N GLY A 58 -5.18 -0.01 31.84
CA GLY A 58 -5.53 0.50 33.16
C GLY A 58 -6.95 0.09 33.57
N LEU A 59 -7.14 -0.17 34.87
CA LEU A 59 -8.44 -0.53 35.46
C LEU A 59 -9.10 -1.79 34.83
N ASP A 60 -8.29 -2.75 34.38
CA ASP A 60 -8.71 -3.95 33.63
C ASP A 60 -9.43 -3.66 32.30
N TRP A 61 -9.38 -2.41 31.85
CA TRP A 61 -9.97 -1.97 30.59
C TRP A 61 -8.97 -2.17 29.47
N ARG A 62 -9.13 -3.25 28.68
CA ARG A 62 -8.19 -3.68 27.63
C ARG A 62 -8.65 -3.24 26.25
N VAL A 63 -8.40 -1.99 25.89
CA VAL A 63 -8.85 -1.43 24.60
C VAL A 63 -7.71 -0.72 23.89
N ASN A 64 -7.89 -0.47 22.61
CA ASN A 64 -7.00 0.36 21.83
C ASN A 64 -7.62 1.76 21.67
N ASP A 65 -6.84 2.80 21.92
CA ASP A 65 -7.24 4.18 21.69
C ASP A 65 -6.99 4.58 20.23
N PHE A 66 -8.08 4.80 19.50
CA PHE A 66 -8.04 5.27 18.11
C PHE A 66 -8.20 6.78 17.99
N GLY A 67 -8.41 7.50 19.09
CA GLY A 67 -8.62 8.95 19.14
C GLY A 67 -10.09 9.29 19.34
N ALA A 68 -10.93 9.09 18.32
CA ALA A 68 -12.36 9.40 18.45
C ALA A 68 -13.15 8.32 19.22
N ARG A 69 -12.64 7.09 19.27
CA ARG A 69 -13.29 5.95 19.93
C ARG A 69 -12.27 5.00 20.56
N MET A 70 -12.69 4.33 21.62
CA MET A 70 -11.98 3.19 22.21
C MET A 70 -12.44 1.90 21.52
N TYR A 71 -11.50 1.08 21.06
CA TYR A 71 -11.75 -0.17 20.36
C TYR A 71 -11.51 -1.38 21.27
N ASP A 72 -12.53 -2.23 21.43
CA ASP A 72 -12.42 -3.48 22.17
C ASP A 72 -12.01 -4.62 21.22
N PRO A 73 -10.76 -5.13 21.31
CA PRO A 73 -10.28 -6.21 20.47
C PRO A 73 -10.84 -7.59 20.85
N VAL A 74 -11.36 -7.76 22.07
CA VAL A 74 -12.02 -9.01 22.52
C VAL A 74 -13.37 -9.14 21.83
N LEU A 75 -14.13 -8.04 21.75
CA LEU A 75 -15.44 -8.02 21.10
C LEU A 75 -15.36 -7.76 19.59
N GLY A 76 -14.26 -7.18 19.10
CA GLY A 76 -14.13 -6.75 17.71
C GLY A 76 -15.01 -5.55 17.36
N ARG A 77 -15.24 -4.64 18.31
CA ARG A 77 -16.24 -3.55 18.20
C ARG A 77 -15.77 -2.26 18.85
N TRP A 78 -16.35 -1.15 18.42
CA TRP A 78 -16.17 0.14 19.11
C TRP A 78 -16.92 0.17 20.44
N GLY A 79 -16.35 0.83 21.44
CA GLY A 79 -16.99 1.09 22.73
C GLY A 79 -18.04 2.21 22.70
N SER A 80 -18.10 2.99 21.62
CA SER A 80 -19.03 4.10 21.44
C SER A 80 -19.57 4.18 20.01
N VAL A 81 -20.67 4.93 19.84
CA VAL A 81 -21.33 5.18 18.54
C VAL A 81 -20.37 5.93 17.61
N ASP A 82 -20.30 5.49 16.35
CA ASP A 82 -19.55 6.16 15.29
C ASP A 82 -19.99 7.63 15.10
N PRO A 83 -19.08 8.62 15.21
CA PRO A 83 -19.40 10.02 14.94
C PRO A 83 -19.97 10.27 13.53
N LYS A 84 -19.63 9.40 12.58
CA LYS A 84 -20.05 9.42 11.18
C LYS A 84 -21.01 8.28 10.83
N ALA A 85 -21.69 7.69 11.82
CA ALA A 85 -22.69 6.63 11.60
C ALA A 85 -23.73 6.97 10.50
N HIS A 86 -24.08 8.25 10.35
CA HIS A 86 -25.03 8.72 9.33
C HIS A 86 -24.57 8.49 7.89
N LEU A 87 -23.27 8.30 7.64
CA LEU A 87 -22.72 7.95 6.33
C LEU A 87 -22.95 6.46 5.98
N ALA A 88 -23.29 5.64 6.99
CA ALA A 88 -23.42 4.19 6.87
C ALA A 88 -24.75 3.70 7.49
N PRO A 89 -25.91 4.18 7.00
CA PRO A 89 -27.20 3.95 7.67
C PRO A 89 -27.61 2.47 7.77
N SER A 90 -27.11 1.61 6.89
CA SER A 90 -27.35 0.17 6.90
C SER A 90 -26.46 -0.61 7.87
N TRP A 91 -25.47 0.05 8.48
CA TRP A 91 -24.48 -0.59 9.33
C TRP A 91 -24.69 -0.22 10.80
N SER A 92 -24.33 -1.14 11.68
CA SER A 92 -24.30 -0.86 13.11
C SER A 92 -23.35 0.30 13.40
N PRO A 93 -23.73 1.29 14.22
CA PRO A 93 -22.82 2.38 14.62
C PRO A 93 -21.64 1.91 15.48
N TYR A 94 -21.60 0.62 15.84
CA TYR A 94 -20.53 -0.01 16.59
C TYR A 94 -19.70 -1.00 15.74
N ASN A 95 -19.96 -1.08 14.42
CA ASN A 95 -19.17 -1.94 13.54
C ASN A 95 -17.72 -1.44 13.48
N ALA A 96 -16.76 -2.35 13.61
CA ALA A 96 -15.36 -2.01 13.43
C ALA A 96 -14.88 -2.46 12.05
N MET A 97 -14.22 -1.55 11.33
CA MET A 97 -13.49 -1.85 10.10
C MET A 97 -14.33 -2.62 9.06
N TRP A 98 -15.61 -2.28 8.94
CA TRP A 98 -16.56 -2.96 8.04
C TRP A 98 -16.65 -4.48 8.25
N CYS A 99 -16.41 -4.93 9.49
CA CYS A 99 -16.27 -6.34 9.85
C CYS A 99 -15.16 -7.09 9.10
N ASN A 100 -14.23 -6.38 8.46
CA ASN A 100 -13.08 -6.93 7.77
C ASN A 100 -11.81 -6.11 8.11
N PRO A 101 -11.24 -6.29 9.32
CA PRO A 101 -10.05 -5.59 9.81
C PRO A 101 -8.74 -5.99 9.10
N ILE A 102 -8.81 -6.98 8.21
CA ILE A 102 -7.69 -7.37 7.35
C ILE A 102 -7.57 -6.39 6.18
N LEU A 103 -8.69 -6.03 5.55
CA LEU A 103 -8.71 -5.14 4.38
C LEU A 103 -8.97 -3.67 4.73
N ASN A 104 -9.49 -3.40 5.93
CA ASN A 104 -9.89 -2.06 6.35
C ASN A 104 -9.23 -1.67 7.68
N ILE A 105 -8.91 -0.38 7.78
CA ILE A 105 -8.40 0.25 8.98
C ILE A 105 -9.24 1.48 9.28
N ASP A 106 -9.51 1.75 10.55
CA ASP A 106 -10.03 3.05 10.98
C ASP A 106 -8.85 3.88 11.48
N PRO A 107 -8.40 4.94 10.77
CA PRO A 107 -7.18 5.64 11.14
C PRO A 107 -7.32 6.48 12.41
N ASP A 108 -8.52 6.95 12.74
CA ASP A 108 -8.76 7.90 13.83
C ASP A 108 -10.03 7.59 14.66
N GLY A 109 -10.62 6.42 14.45
CA GLY A 109 -11.83 5.99 15.11
C GLY A 109 -13.07 6.74 14.61
N GLN A 110 -13.04 7.38 13.44
CA GLN A 110 -14.21 8.08 12.90
C GLN A 110 -14.82 7.40 11.67
N TYR A 111 -14.03 6.64 10.91
CA TYR A 111 -14.52 5.96 9.73
C TYR A 111 -13.46 5.00 9.20
N ALA A 112 -13.88 3.78 8.87
CA ALA A 112 -12.97 2.81 8.28
C ALA A 112 -12.73 3.09 6.78
N VAL A 113 -11.46 3.01 6.39
CA VAL A 113 -10.94 3.15 5.02
C VAL A 113 -10.17 1.88 4.63
N SER A 114 -9.98 1.65 3.33
CA SER A 114 -9.16 0.52 2.88
C SER A 114 -7.69 0.70 3.28
N VAL A 115 -6.97 -0.41 3.46
CA VAL A 115 -5.51 -0.38 3.67
C VAL A 115 -4.80 0.35 2.52
N HIS A 116 -5.27 0.16 1.28
CA HIS A 116 -4.77 0.87 0.10
C HIS A 116 -4.85 2.39 0.23
N TYR A 117 -6.02 2.90 0.61
CA TYR A 117 -6.19 4.33 0.90
C TYR A 117 -5.20 4.79 1.98
N ASN A 118 -5.10 4.03 3.07
CA ASN A 118 -4.32 4.40 4.24
C ASN A 118 -2.80 4.47 3.96
N ILE A 119 -2.26 3.57 3.13
CA ILE A 119 -0.86 3.58 2.70
C ILE A 119 -0.54 4.90 1.98
N THR A 120 -1.36 5.25 0.98
CA THR A 120 -1.17 6.47 0.20
C THR A 120 -1.34 7.72 1.07
N TYR A 121 -2.41 7.79 1.87
CA TYR A 121 -2.68 8.92 2.76
C TYR A 121 -1.52 9.17 3.73
N ASN A 122 -1.12 8.16 4.51
CA ASN A 122 -0.08 8.31 5.51
C ASN A 122 1.28 8.64 4.91
N THR A 123 1.59 8.09 3.72
CA THR A 123 2.81 8.42 2.98
C THR A 123 2.83 9.91 2.64
N LEU A 124 1.72 10.45 2.14
CA LEU A 124 1.61 11.88 1.80
C LEU A 124 1.70 12.78 3.05
N ILE A 125 1.06 12.40 4.16
CA ILE A 125 1.17 13.14 5.42
C ILE A 125 2.61 13.16 5.94
N LYS A 126 3.31 12.02 5.95
CA LYS A 126 4.73 11.93 6.34
C LYS A 126 5.63 12.83 5.49
N LEU A 127 5.20 13.12 4.26
CA LEU A 127 5.91 13.97 3.30
C LEU A 127 5.51 15.46 3.39
N GLY A 128 4.66 15.83 4.35
CA GLY A 128 4.31 17.22 4.68
C GLY A 128 3.09 17.76 3.95
N TYR A 129 2.27 16.90 3.33
CA TYR A 129 1.06 17.34 2.63
C TYR A 129 -0.07 17.67 3.59
N SER A 130 -0.90 18.64 3.19
CA SER A 130 -2.14 18.91 3.92
C SER A 130 -3.07 17.70 3.87
N ASN A 131 -3.84 17.48 4.94
CA ASN A 131 -4.82 16.41 5.03
C ASN A 131 -5.74 16.37 3.79
N THR A 132 -6.21 17.52 3.31
CA THR A 132 -7.11 17.61 2.15
C THR A 132 -6.47 17.12 0.85
N VAL A 133 -5.20 17.45 0.61
CA VAL A 133 -4.50 16.98 -0.61
C VAL A 133 -4.21 15.49 -0.50
N ALA A 134 -3.75 15.04 0.66
CA ALA A 134 -3.48 13.62 0.91
C ALA A 134 -4.75 12.77 0.74
N ASP A 135 -5.86 13.22 1.31
CA ASP A 135 -7.17 12.58 1.24
C ASP A 135 -7.71 12.49 -0.18
N ASN A 136 -7.61 13.56 -0.96
CA ASN A 136 -8.02 13.54 -2.37
C ASN A 136 -7.17 12.58 -3.20
N ILE A 137 -5.85 12.59 -3.06
CA ILE A 137 -4.97 11.69 -3.85
C ILE A 137 -5.19 10.23 -3.44
N ALA A 138 -5.24 9.94 -2.13
CA ALA A 138 -5.48 8.60 -1.62
C ALA A 138 -6.82 8.04 -2.10
N HIS A 139 -7.86 8.87 -2.14
CA HIS A 139 -9.15 8.50 -2.71
C HIS A 139 -9.04 8.17 -4.21
N HIS A 140 -8.29 8.97 -4.98
CA HIS A 140 -8.12 8.68 -6.40
C HIS A 140 -7.29 7.41 -6.67
N ALA A 141 -6.36 7.09 -5.78
CA ALA A 141 -5.53 5.89 -5.88
C ALA A 141 -6.23 4.60 -5.42
N SER A 142 -7.28 4.68 -4.59
CA SER A 142 -7.89 3.49 -3.97
C SER A 142 -9.36 3.26 -4.31
N VAL A 143 -10.11 4.30 -4.67
CA VAL A 143 -11.57 4.20 -4.93
C VAL A 143 -11.90 4.62 -6.35
N TYR A 144 -11.25 5.66 -6.86
CA TYR A 144 -11.47 6.09 -8.24
C TYR A 144 -10.85 5.12 -9.24
N ALA A 145 -9.63 4.64 -9.00
CA ALA A 145 -8.97 3.70 -9.89
C ALA A 145 -9.77 2.39 -9.99
N ASP A 146 -10.14 1.78 -8.86
CA ASP A 146 -10.88 0.51 -8.82
C ASP A 146 -12.39 0.62 -8.99
N HIS A 147 -12.86 1.46 -9.91
CA HIS A 147 -14.31 1.65 -10.12
C HIS A 147 -14.92 0.63 -11.11
N PRO A 148 -15.60 -0.45 -10.67
CA PRO A 148 -16.33 -1.33 -11.60
C PRO A 148 -17.60 -0.65 -12.15
N GLU A 149 -18.28 -1.30 -13.11
CA GLU A 149 -19.55 -0.79 -13.64
C GLU A 149 -20.62 -0.61 -12.55
N LEU A 150 -21.56 0.31 -12.80
CA LEU A 150 -22.78 0.56 -11.99
C LEU A 150 -23.57 -0.72 -11.66
N SER A 151 -23.51 -1.75 -12.50
CA SER A 151 -24.17 -3.04 -12.34
C SER A 151 -23.58 -3.88 -11.19
N VAL A 152 -22.24 -3.94 -11.11
CA VAL A 152 -21.48 -4.63 -10.06
C VAL A 152 -21.60 -3.89 -8.73
N LEU A 153 -21.51 -2.55 -8.76
CA LEU A 153 -21.77 -1.69 -7.59
C LEU A 153 -23.20 -1.81 -7.07
N ASN A 154 -24.20 -1.90 -7.94
CA ASN A 154 -25.58 -2.08 -7.51
C ASN A 154 -25.81 -3.46 -6.88
N LEU A 155 -25.15 -4.52 -7.36
CA LEU A 155 -25.21 -5.84 -6.72
C LEU A 155 -24.51 -5.83 -5.35
N ASP A 156 -23.33 -5.22 -5.27
CA ASP A 156 -22.55 -5.09 -4.04
C ASP A 156 -23.31 -4.25 -2.99
N ASN A 157 -23.87 -3.10 -3.38
CA ASN A 157 -24.71 -2.26 -2.53
C ASN A 157 -26.00 -2.96 -2.08
N VAL A 158 -26.59 -3.84 -2.90
CA VAL A 158 -27.79 -4.62 -2.54
C VAL A 158 -27.45 -5.79 -1.60
N LEU A 159 -26.31 -6.46 -1.79
CA LEU A 159 -25.90 -7.60 -0.98
C LEU A 159 -25.24 -7.20 0.35
N HIS A 160 -24.57 -6.06 0.38
CA HIS A 160 -23.79 -5.58 1.54
C HIS A 160 -24.34 -4.31 2.19
N GLY A 161 -25.41 -3.72 1.64
CA GLY A 161 -26.06 -2.52 2.19
C GLY A 161 -25.14 -1.30 2.27
N THR A 162 -24.03 -1.31 1.54
CA THR A 162 -23.05 -0.22 1.47
C THR A 162 -23.53 0.84 0.50
N ASN A 163 -23.23 2.10 0.81
CA ASN A 163 -23.25 3.19 -0.15
C ASN A 163 -21.78 3.55 -0.27
N ASN A 164 -21.04 2.93 -1.18
CA ASN A 164 -19.63 3.29 -1.37
C ASN A 164 -19.58 4.81 -1.63
N SER A 165 -18.79 5.49 -0.79
CA SER A 165 -18.80 6.96 -0.64
C SER A 165 -18.24 7.64 -1.89
N TYR A 166 -19.06 7.74 -2.94
CA TYR A 166 -18.78 8.64 -4.05
C TYR A 166 -18.72 10.06 -3.52
N ARG A 167 -17.59 10.72 -3.76
CA ARG A 167 -17.45 12.11 -3.37
C ARG A 167 -18.23 12.95 -4.38
N PRO A 168 -19.11 13.85 -3.91
CA PRO A 168 -19.76 14.81 -4.79
C PRO A 168 -18.72 15.58 -5.60
N GLY A 169 -18.93 15.68 -6.92
CA GLY A 169 -18.07 16.44 -7.82
C GLY A 169 -16.90 15.67 -8.44
N ILE A 170 -16.74 14.37 -8.15
CA ILE A 170 -15.80 13.50 -8.87
C ILE A 170 -16.55 12.74 -9.98
N ASP A 171 -16.01 12.76 -11.20
CA ASP A 171 -16.53 12.03 -12.36
C ASP A 171 -15.86 10.66 -12.48
N TYR A 172 -16.52 9.63 -11.97
CA TYR A 172 -16.04 8.25 -11.98
C TYR A 172 -16.29 7.49 -13.29
N SER A 173 -17.00 8.08 -14.26
CA SER A 173 -17.29 7.41 -15.55
C SER A 173 -16.02 7.05 -16.33
N LYS A 174 -14.91 7.75 -16.05
CA LYS A 174 -13.60 7.56 -16.68
C LYS A 174 -12.91 6.27 -16.29
N THR A 175 -13.24 5.71 -15.13
CA THR A 175 -12.65 4.47 -14.62
C THR A 175 -13.67 3.34 -14.52
N GLN A 176 -14.92 3.54 -14.99
CA GLN A 176 -16.01 2.57 -14.85
C GLN A 176 -15.78 1.17 -15.46
N PHE A 177 -14.74 1.02 -16.27
CA PHE A 177 -14.34 -0.25 -16.89
C PHE A 177 -12.95 -0.70 -16.41
N SER A 178 -12.47 -0.17 -15.27
CA SER A 178 -11.14 -0.48 -14.73
C SER A 178 -10.96 -1.97 -14.46
N GLN A 179 -12.01 -2.60 -13.94
CA GLN A 179 -12.08 -4.02 -13.63
C GLN A 179 -12.48 -4.89 -14.83
N GLU A 180 -12.70 -4.31 -16.02
CA GLU A 180 -13.03 -5.09 -17.21
C GLU A 180 -11.77 -5.53 -17.93
N GLU A 181 -11.53 -6.83 -17.93
CA GLU A 181 -10.40 -7.52 -18.54
C GLU A 181 -9.99 -7.01 -19.94
N TRP A 182 -10.95 -6.68 -20.81
CA TRP A 182 -10.71 -6.23 -22.19
C TRP A 182 -10.45 -4.70 -22.33
N ARG A 183 -10.54 -3.94 -21.24
CA ARG A 183 -10.27 -2.48 -21.15
C ARG A 183 -9.25 -2.12 -20.06
N SER A 184 -8.78 -3.09 -19.30
CA SER A 184 -7.93 -2.96 -18.11
C SER A 184 -6.43 -2.88 -18.43
N ASN A 185 -6.07 -2.32 -19.60
CA ASN A 185 -4.69 -2.30 -20.13
C ASN A 185 -3.70 -1.50 -19.25
N TRP A 186 -4.18 -0.88 -18.19
CA TRP A 186 -3.44 -0.02 -17.29
C TRP A 186 -3.23 -0.61 -15.89
N HIS A 187 -3.93 -1.70 -15.55
CA HIS A 187 -3.60 -2.51 -14.38
C HIS A 187 -2.40 -3.42 -14.67
N SER A 188 -1.72 -3.86 -13.62
CA SER A 188 -0.56 -4.76 -13.69
C SER A 188 -0.92 -6.24 -13.90
N MET A 189 -2.21 -6.57 -13.90
CA MET A 189 -2.72 -7.93 -14.10
C MET A 189 -2.81 -8.29 -15.58
N MET A 190 -2.48 -9.55 -15.90
CA MET A 190 -2.62 -10.10 -17.25
C MET A 190 -4.06 -10.55 -17.49
N SER A 191 -4.70 -10.11 -18.58
CA SER A 191 -5.98 -10.69 -19.01
C SER A 191 -5.82 -12.10 -19.55
N ASP A 192 -6.87 -12.91 -19.51
CA ASP A 192 -6.98 -14.25 -20.09
C ASP A 192 -6.73 -14.19 -21.61
N ALA A 193 -7.18 -13.14 -22.27
CA ALA A 193 -6.90 -12.91 -23.69
C ALA A 193 -5.40 -12.67 -23.97
N GLU A 194 -4.73 -11.92 -23.09
CA GLU A 194 -3.29 -11.69 -23.18
C GLU A 194 -2.48 -12.94 -22.81
N ALA A 195 -2.93 -13.69 -21.80
CA ALA A 195 -2.38 -14.98 -21.42
C ALA A 195 -2.47 -15.98 -22.58
N ALA A 196 -3.64 -16.09 -23.21
CA ALA A 196 -3.88 -16.92 -24.39
C ALA A 196 -3.03 -16.48 -25.60
N SER A 197 -2.65 -15.21 -25.66
CA SER A 197 -1.76 -14.65 -26.68
C SER A 197 -0.27 -14.85 -26.36
N GLY A 198 0.06 -15.45 -25.22
CA GLY A 198 1.42 -15.77 -24.79
C GLY A 198 2.14 -14.67 -24.00
N MET A 199 1.42 -13.65 -23.51
CA MET A 199 1.98 -12.69 -22.57
C MET A 199 2.41 -13.39 -21.28
N THR A 200 3.49 -12.92 -20.65
CA THR A 200 3.97 -13.39 -19.36
C THR A 200 3.55 -12.45 -18.22
N HIS A 201 3.49 -12.95 -16.99
CA HIS A 201 3.24 -12.11 -15.81
C HIS A 201 4.27 -10.98 -15.65
N GLU A 202 5.55 -11.22 -16.01
CA GLU A 202 6.57 -10.17 -15.99
C GLU A 202 6.22 -9.06 -16.98
N GLU A 203 5.76 -9.38 -18.19
CA GLU A 203 5.35 -8.39 -19.19
C GLU A 203 4.11 -7.59 -18.75
N ALA A 204 3.11 -8.25 -18.17
CA ALA A 204 1.92 -7.58 -17.64
C ALA A 204 2.26 -6.64 -16.47
N MET A 205 3.12 -7.09 -15.54
CA MET A 205 3.62 -6.27 -14.45
C MET A 205 4.41 -5.06 -14.98
N GLN A 206 5.31 -5.27 -15.97
CA GLN A 206 6.05 -4.18 -16.59
C GLN A 206 5.15 -3.17 -17.31
N ARG A 207 4.04 -3.62 -17.94
CA ARG A 207 3.03 -2.74 -18.53
C ARG A 207 2.39 -1.84 -17.46
N GLY A 208 1.94 -2.43 -16.34
CA GLY A 208 1.37 -1.69 -15.21
C GLY A 208 2.34 -0.68 -14.60
N LEU A 209 3.58 -1.10 -14.35
CA LEU A 209 4.63 -0.20 -13.86
C LEU A 209 4.91 0.96 -14.84
N SER A 210 5.02 0.65 -16.13
CA SER A 210 5.27 1.65 -17.17
C SER A 210 4.14 2.67 -17.27
N PHE A 211 2.88 2.21 -17.18
CA PHE A 211 1.71 3.08 -17.12
C PHE A 211 1.75 3.98 -15.87
N GLY A 212 2.03 3.39 -14.71
CA GLY A 212 2.19 4.08 -13.44
C GLY A 212 3.18 5.22 -13.53
N TRP A 213 4.41 4.92 -13.95
CA TRP A 213 5.47 5.91 -14.10
C TRP A 213 5.17 6.96 -15.16
N SER A 214 4.56 6.59 -16.28
CA SER A 214 4.16 7.56 -17.31
C SER A 214 3.22 8.62 -16.74
N ASN A 215 2.27 8.23 -15.88
CA ASN A 215 1.38 9.17 -15.20
C ASN A 215 2.08 10.03 -14.16
N ILE A 216 3.09 9.49 -13.45
CA ILE A 216 3.93 10.26 -12.51
C ILE A 216 4.75 11.31 -13.25
N PHE A 217 5.43 10.93 -14.34
CA PHE A 217 6.24 11.85 -15.13
C PHE A 217 5.40 12.91 -15.87
N ALA A 218 4.17 12.58 -16.26
CA ALA A 218 3.26 13.55 -16.87
C ALA A 218 2.93 14.74 -15.93
N GLN A 219 3.09 14.57 -14.61
CA GLN A 219 2.87 15.65 -13.64
C GLN A 219 3.92 16.76 -13.73
N GLN A 220 5.05 16.54 -14.41
CA GLN A 220 6.08 17.54 -14.61
C GLN A 220 5.57 18.75 -15.42
N ASP A 221 4.66 18.49 -16.38
CA ASP A 221 4.12 19.53 -17.27
C ASP A 221 2.82 20.14 -16.73
N LYS A 222 1.94 19.30 -16.16
CA LYS A 222 0.65 19.71 -15.64
C LYS A 222 0.18 18.78 -14.52
N GLU A 223 -0.20 19.37 -13.39
CA GLU A 223 -0.82 18.63 -12.29
C GLU A 223 -2.23 18.15 -12.68
N ASP A 224 -2.42 16.83 -12.66
CA ASP A 224 -3.68 16.14 -12.92
C ASP A 224 -3.85 15.06 -11.86
N ILE A 225 -4.65 15.37 -10.84
CA ILE A 225 -4.87 14.51 -9.66
C ILE A 225 -5.47 13.15 -10.06
N ASN A 226 -6.27 13.08 -11.12
CA ASN A 226 -6.88 11.83 -11.57
C ASN A 226 -5.79 10.88 -12.10
N LYS A 227 -4.94 11.40 -12.99
CA LYS A 227 -3.81 10.64 -13.54
C LYS A 227 -2.78 10.30 -12.48
N LEU A 228 -2.52 11.21 -11.54
CA LEU A 228 -1.65 10.94 -10.41
C LEU A 228 -2.18 9.78 -9.56
N GLY A 229 -3.47 9.77 -9.23
CA GLY A 229 -4.10 8.67 -8.50
C GLY A 229 -4.01 7.34 -9.25
N GLN A 230 -4.36 7.33 -10.54
CA GLN A 230 -4.23 6.14 -11.40
C GLN A 230 -2.77 5.65 -11.50
N GLY A 231 -1.83 6.58 -11.58
CA GLY A 231 -0.40 6.28 -11.64
C GLY A 231 0.10 5.61 -10.37
N LEU A 232 -0.22 6.18 -9.21
CA LEU A 232 0.14 5.61 -7.91
C LEU A 232 -0.51 4.25 -7.68
N HIS A 233 -1.79 4.13 -8.02
CA HIS A 233 -2.53 2.87 -7.98
C HIS A 233 -1.82 1.79 -8.81
N ALA A 234 -1.54 2.04 -10.09
CA ALA A 234 -0.91 1.06 -10.97
C ALA A 234 0.49 0.61 -10.48
N LEU A 235 1.26 1.49 -9.84
CA LEU A 235 2.55 1.14 -9.23
C LEU A 235 2.37 0.23 -8.00
N GLN A 236 1.34 0.47 -7.19
CA GLN A 236 1.02 -0.34 -6.01
C GLN A 236 0.49 -1.72 -6.43
N ASP A 237 -0.46 -1.73 -7.37
CA ASP A 237 -1.04 -2.94 -7.99
C ASP A 237 0.02 -3.85 -8.60
N ALA A 238 1.07 -3.30 -9.20
CA ALA A 238 2.16 -4.09 -9.77
C ALA A 238 2.86 -5.00 -8.75
N TYR A 239 2.92 -4.58 -7.49
CA TYR A 239 3.49 -5.40 -6.41
C TYR A 239 2.44 -6.18 -5.63
N ALA A 240 1.19 -5.70 -5.57
CA ALA A 240 0.09 -6.45 -4.98
C ALA A 240 -0.23 -7.71 -5.81
N HIS A 241 -0.29 -7.59 -7.13
CA HIS A 241 -0.64 -8.69 -8.04
C HIS A 241 0.58 -9.34 -8.71
N LYS A 242 1.75 -9.24 -8.08
CA LYS A 242 2.96 -9.84 -8.64
C LYS A 242 2.75 -11.34 -8.85
N ASP A 243 3.04 -11.80 -10.07
CA ASP A 243 2.90 -13.19 -10.51
C ASP A 243 1.43 -13.69 -10.58
N ALA A 244 0.44 -12.81 -10.80
CA ALA A 244 -0.97 -13.18 -10.98
C ALA A 244 -1.53 -12.89 -12.39
N SER A 245 -2.44 -13.75 -12.89
CA SER A 245 -3.32 -13.49 -14.05
C SER A 245 -4.78 -13.29 -13.62
N THR A 246 -5.63 -12.81 -14.52
CA THR A 246 -7.06 -12.55 -14.25
C THR A 246 -7.84 -13.82 -13.89
N GLU A 247 -7.67 -14.93 -14.64
CA GLU A 247 -8.25 -16.24 -14.30
C GLU A 247 -7.80 -16.77 -12.92
N GLU A 248 -6.54 -16.54 -12.56
CA GLU A 248 -5.95 -16.98 -11.28
C GLU A 248 -6.32 -16.04 -10.11
N HIS A 249 -6.58 -14.76 -10.40
CA HIS A 249 -6.93 -13.70 -9.45
C HIS A 249 -8.43 -13.67 -9.13
N LEU A 250 -9.27 -13.75 -10.16
CA LEU A 250 -10.74 -13.80 -10.02
C LEU A 250 -11.26 -15.19 -9.66
N GLY A 251 -10.37 -16.20 -9.63
CA GLY A 251 -10.67 -17.56 -9.20
C GLY A 251 -11.89 -18.12 -9.91
N THR A 252 -11.76 -18.47 -11.20
CA THR A 252 -12.75 -19.22 -12.01
C THR A 252 -14.20 -19.08 -11.56
N ASN A 253 -14.95 -18.13 -12.13
CA ASN A 253 -16.43 -18.10 -12.17
C ASN A 253 -17.12 -19.15 -11.28
N SER A 254 -17.26 -18.87 -9.97
CA SER A 254 -18.08 -19.66 -9.03
C SER A 254 -17.84 -21.20 -9.04
N PHE A 255 -17.19 -21.74 -8.00
CA PHE A 255 -17.07 -23.20 -7.68
C PHE A 255 -15.89 -24.00 -8.31
N GLY A 256 -14.68 -23.46 -8.37
CA GLY A 256 -13.45 -24.23 -8.69
C GLY A 256 -12.66 -24.70 -7.45
N VAL A 257 -12.09 -25.90 -7.49
CA VAL A 257 -11.29 -26.50 -6.40
C VAL A 257 -9.94 -25.78 -6.24
N TYR A 258 -9.68 -25.21 -5.06
CA TYR A 258 -8.44 -24.50 -4.71
C TYR A 258 -7.21 -25.43 -4.71
N THR A 259 -6.14 -25.07 -5.45
CA THR A 259 -4.82 -25.70 -5.36
C THR A 259 -3.89 -24.88 -4.44
N SER A 260 -2.76 -25.44 -3.99
CA SER A 260 -1.80 -24.73 -3.14
C SER A 260 -1.18 -23.50 -3.82
N GLU A 261 -1.17 -23.45 -5.15
CA GLU A 261 -0.71 -22.30 -5.94
C GLU A 261 -1.74 -21.16 -5.87
N THR A 262 -3.04 -21.46 -5.99
CA THR A 262 -4.12 -20.47 -5.85
C THR A 262 -4.17 -19.81 -4.47
N TRP A 263 -3.82 -20.57 -3.40
CA TRP A 263 -3.73 -20.02 -2.04
C TRP A 263 -2.58 -19.02 -1.88
N GLY A 264 -1.42 -19.25 -2.51
CA GLY A 264 -0.30 -18.31 -2.49
C GLY A 264 -0.62 -16.99 -3.21
N MET A 265 -1.47 -17.07 -4.23
CA MET A 265 -1.88 -15.92 -5.04
C MET A 265 -2.95 -15.07 -4.36
N LEU A 266 -3.98 -15.68 -3.76
CA LEU A 266 -4.94 -14.98 -2.90
C LEU A 266 -4.27 -14.37 -1.67
N TYR A 267 -3.21 -15.02 -1.15
CA TYR A 267 -2.41 -14.45 -0.07
C TYR A 267 -1.58 -13.25 -0.54
N ASN A 268 -0.96 -13.29 -1.72
CA ASN A 268 -0.28 -12.12 -2.29
C ASN A 268 -1.27 -11.01 -2.70
N ASP A 269 -2.49 -11.34 -3.11
CA ASP A 269 -3.51 -10.35 -3.41
C ASP A 269 -4.02 -9.63 -2.14
N ALA A 270 -4.29 -10.40 -1.08
CA ALA A 270 -4.77 -9.87 0.19
C ALA A 270 -3.65 -9.26 1.07
N TYR A 271 -2.41 -9.75 0.93
CA TYR A 271 -1.26 -9.43 1.80
C TYR A 271 0.02 -9.14 1.00
N GLY A 272 -0.12 -8.65 -0.23
CA GLY A 272 0.97 -8.43 -1.19
C GLY A 272 2.14 -7.66 -0.62
N ASN A 273 3.22 -7.54 -1.37
CA ASN A 273 4.45 -7.02 -0.81
C ASN A 273 4.33 -5.50 -0.48
N THR A 274 3.86 -5.23 0.74
CA THR A 274 3.56 -3.90 1.25
C THR A 274 4.82 -3.05 1.38
N ASP A 275 5.97 -3.67 1.68
CA ASP A 275 7.26 -2.98 1.73
C ASP A 275 7.68 -2.47 0.34
N GLN A 276 7.57 -3.30 -0.70
CA GLN A 276 7.84 -2.89 -2.09
C GLN A 276 6.83 -1.84 -2.57
N ALA A 277 5.53 -2.05 -2.32
CA ALA A 277 4.48 -1.11 -2.69
C ALA A 277 4.68 0.26 -1.99
N GLU A 278 5.05 0.27 -0.71
CA GLU A 278 5.41 1.49 0.02
C GLU A 278 6.66 2.13 -0.58
N LEU A 279 7.71 1.35 -0.89
CA LEU A 279 8.95 1.88 -1.45
C LEU A 279 8.74 2.53 -2.82
N ILE A 280 8.00 1.89 -3.74
CA ILE A 280 7.72 2.47 -5.06
C ILE A 280 6.80 3.71 -4.95
N THR A 281 5.84 3.69 -4.02
CA THR A 281 4.99 4.86 -3.72
C THR A 281 5.84 6.05 -3.24
N ARG A 282 6.76 5.81 -2.30
CA ARG A 282 7.69 6.83 -1.80
C ARG A 282 8.64 7.33 -2.89
N SER A 283 9.05 6.45 -3.80
CA SER A 283 9.92 6.77 -4.93
C SER A 283 9.22 7.66 -5.94
N ALA A 284 8.01 7.29 -6.35
CA ALA A 284 7.14 8.11 -7.19
C ALA A 284 6.87 9.47 -6.56
N TRP A 285 6.60 9.50 -5.25
CA TRP A 285 6.39 10.75 -4.55
C TRP A 285 7.63 11.66 -4.52
N THR A 286 8.79 11.08 -4.25
CA THR A 286 10.05 11.83 -4.24
C THR A 286 10.32 12.44 -5.62
N MET A 287 10.01 11.71 -6.70
CA MET A 287 10.09 12.28 -8.06
C MET A 287 9.19 13.49 -8.25
N LEU A 288 7.95 13.44 -7.77
CA LEU A 288 7.03 14.59 -7.82
C LEU A 288 7.58 15.81 -7.07
N GLN A 289 8.25 15.59 -5.93
CA GLN A 289 8.93 16.68 -5.20
C GLN A 289 10.05 17.28 -6.03
N ILE A 290 10.89 16.43 -6.61
CA ILE A 290 12.04 16.88 -7.39
C ILE A 290 11.59 17.62 -8.66
N PHE A 291 10.50 17.21 -9.31
CA PHE A 291 9.89 17.96 -10.42
C PHE A 291 9.48 19.38 -10.00
N LYS A 292 8.95 19.53 -8.77
CA LYS A 292 8.59 20.83 -8.17
C LYS A 292 9.81 21.57 -7.58
N GLY A 293 11.03 21.07 -7.77
CA GLY A 293 12.28 21.66 -7.26
C GLY A 293 12.50 21.47 -5.76
N ASN A 294 11.69 20.64 -5.10
CA ASN A 294 11.82 20.36 -3.67
C ASN A 294 12.70 19.12 -3.45
N THR A 295 13.88 19.32 -2.86
CA THR A 295 14.86 18.26 -2.60
C THR A 295 15.19 18.11 -1.11
N SER A 296 14.44 18.77 -0.22
CA SER A 296 14.77 18.84 1.21
C SER A 296 14.64 17.49 1.94
N SER A 297 13.85 16.57 1.40
CA SER A 297 13.68 15.22 1.95
C SER A 297 14.81 14.25 1.58
N LEU A 298 15.67 14.60 0.62
CA LEU A 298 16.74 13.72 0.16
C LEU A 298 17.86 13.62 1.20
N GLN A 299 18.25 12.39 1.49
CA GLN A 299 19.34 12.06 2.42
C GLN A 299 20.28 11.03 1.79
N ASN A 300 21.57 11.15 2.10
CA ASN A 300 22.57 10.20 1.62
C ASN A 300 22.22 8.77 2.06
N GLY A 301 22.24 7.83 1.12
CA GLY A 301 21.91 6.42 1.36
C GLY A 301 20.42 6.07 1.30
N MET A 302 19.53 6.99 0.88
CA MET A 302 18.14 6.64 0.60
C MET A 302 18.03 5.70 -0.59
N ASN A 303 17.13 4.72 -0.46
CA ASN A 303 16.81 3.76 -1.52
C ASN A 303 15.54 4.18 -2.27
N PHE A 304 15.52 3.84 -3.55
CA PHE A 304 14.44 4.10 -4.47
C PHE A 304 14.16 2.87 -5.31
N ASP A 305 12.88 2.64 -5.55
CA ASP A 305 12.40 1.70 -6.53
C ASP A 305 11.92 2.50 -7.75
N PHE A 306 12.64 2.32 -8.85
CA PHE A 306 12.36 2.86 -10.17
C PHE A 306 12.11 1.73 -11.18
N THR A 307 11.65 0.57 -10.72
CA THR A 307 11.31 -0.54 -11.59
C THR A 307 10.19 -0.14 -12.56
N GLY A 308 10.41 -0.39 -13.85
CA GLY A 308 9.46 -0.08 -14.92
C GLY A 308 9.53 1.34 -15.48
N ILE A 309 10.48 2.20 -15.04
CA ILE A 309 10.74 3.45 -15.78
C ILE A 309 11.45 3.16 -17.11
N SER A 310 11.14 3.94 -18.14
CA SER A 310 11.82 3.87 -19.43
C SER A 310 13.27 4.38 -19.34
N ALA A 311 14.09 4.09 -20.35
CA ALA A 311 15.46 4.59 -20.42
C ALA A 311 15.54 6.14 -20.41
N ASP A 312 14.58 6.81 -21.07
CA ASP A 312 14.51 8.27 -21.10
C ASP A 312 14.05 8.84 -19.75
N GLN A 313 13.11 8.18 -19.08
CA GLN A 313 12.70 8.51 -17.72
C GLN A 313 13.87 8.33 -16.76
N LEU A 314 14.64 7.24 -16.87
CA LEU A 314 15.83 7.01 -16.04
C LEU A 314 16.88 8.10 -16.24
N LYS A 315 17.17 8.47 -17.48
CA LYS A 315 18.10 9.56 -17.78
C LYS A 315 17.62 10.89 -17.19
N THR A 316 16.32 11.15 -17.27
CA THR A 316 15.69 12.33 -16.66
C THR A 316 15.83 12.31 -15.14
N THR A 317 15.53 11.17 -14.51
CA THR A 317 15.70 10.94 -13.07
C THR A 317 17.13 11.19 -12.64
N GLN A 318 18.11 10.57 -13.29
CA GLN A 318 19.53 10.76 -12.98
C GLN A 318 19.94 12.24 -13.03
N GLY A 319 19.58 12.95 -14.11
CA GLY A 319 19.88 14.37 -14.24
C GLY A 319 19.19 15.25 -13.18
N LEU A 320 18.01 14.86 -12.71
CA LEU A 320 17.30 15.54 -11.62
C LEU A 320 17.97 15.32 -10.26
N PHE A 321 18.39 14.09 -9.95
CA PHE A 321 19.15 13.79 -8.73
C PHE A 321 20.53 14.45 -8.72
N GLU A 322 21.23 14.48 -9.86
CA GLU A 322 22.52 15.18 -10.00
C GLU A 322 22.39 16.68 -9.72
N LYS A 323 21.33 17.32 -10.27
CA LYS A 323 21.01 18.72 -9.95
C LYS A 323 20.69 18.93 -8.49
N ALA A 324 20.07 17.95 -7.84
CA ALA A 324 19.83 17.94 -6.39
C ALA A 324 21.08 17.67 -5.54
N GLY A 325 22.24 17.40 -6.16
CA GLY A 325 23.52 17.15 -5.48
C GLY A 325 23.74 15.69 -5.09
N TYR A 326 23.09 14.75 -5.79
CA TYR A 326 23.18 13.31 -5.51
C TYR A 326 23.47 12.51 -6.79
N ASN A 327 24.35 11.52 -6.68
CA ASN A 327 24.50 10.47 -7.69
C ASN A 327 23.49 9.36 -7.41
N LEU A 328 22.82 8.85 -8.45
CA LEU A 328 21.92 7.72 -8.37
C LEU A 328 22.65 6.44 -8.80
N ASN A 329 22.89 5.54 -7.86
CA ASN A 329 23.64 4.31 -8.06
C ASN A 329 22.70 3.11 -8.15
N ALA A 330 22.83 2.30 -9.20
CA ALA A 330 22.03 1.09 -9.34
C ALA A 330 22.48 0.03 -8.31
N GLU A 331 21.52 -0.61 -7.65
CA GLU A 331 21.76 -1.72 -6.73
C GLU A 331 21.72 -3.07 -7.44
N LYS A 332 22.02 -4.15 -6.70
CA LYS A 332 21.85 -5.52 -7.21
C LYS A 332 20.35 -5.86 -7.28
N GLY A 333 19.73 -5.49 -8.39
CA GLY A 333 18.31 -5.75 -8.70
C GLY A 333 17.87 -4.82 -9.83
N LYS A 334 17.08 -5.31 -10.80
CA LYS A 334 16.57 -4.45 -11.88
C LYS A 334 15.70 -3.35 -11.24
N GLY A 335 16.00 -2.09 -11.51
CA GLY A 335 15.16 -0.96 -11.10
C GLY A 335 15.39 -0.40 -9.69
N MET A 336 16.24 -1.01 -8.86
CA MET A 336 16.55 -0.53 -7.51
C MET A 336 17.78 0.39 -7.51
N TYR A 337 17.69 1.51 -6.80
CA TYR A 337 18.75 2.51 -6.73
C TYR A 337 18.95 3.05 -5.32
N SER A 338 20.16 3.49 -5.01
CA SER A 338 20.46 4.31 -3.84
C SER A 338 21.15 5.60 -4.23
N ILE A 339 20.94 6.66 -3.43
CA ILE A 339 21.57 7.96 -3.68
C ILE A 339 22.81 8.18 -2.83
N GLN A 340 23.85 8.74 -3.43
CA GLN A 340 25.05 9.18 -2.74
C GLN A 340 25.26 10.67 -2.94
N LYS A 341 25.50 11.41 -1.86
CA LYS A 341 25.75 12.85 -1.94
C LYS A 341 27.03 13.11 -2.73
N ILE A 342 26.96 14.04 -3.67
CA ILE A 342 28.13 14.46 -4.45
C ILE A 342 29.00 15.33 -3.54
N GLU A 343 30.18 14.82 -3.18
CA GLU A 343 31.21 15.62 -2.54
C GLU A 343 31.75 16.61 -3.58
N ARG A 344 31.64 17.91 -3.27
CA ARG A 344 32.16 19.00 -4.11
C ARG A 344 33.46 19.53 -3.55
#